data_AF-A0A645G6N8-F1
#
_entry.id   AF-A0A645G6N8-F1
#
_cell.length_a   1.000
_cell.length_b   1.000
_cell.length_c   1.000
_cell.angle_alpha   90.00
_cell.angle_beta   90.00
_cell.angle_gamma   90.00
#
_symmetry.space_group_name_H-M   'P 1'
#
loop_
_entity.id
_entity.type
_entity.pdbx_description
1 polymer ?
#
loop_
_entity_poly.entity_id
_entity_poly.type
_entity_poly.pdbx_seq_one_letter_code
_entity_poly.pdbx_strand_id
1 'polypeptide(L)'
;MIIPAADLSEQISLAGTEASGTSNMKFALNGALTIGTLDGANVEMLEHVGAENIFIFGNTAEEVEALRSQGYKPREYYEKDEELHQVLTQIGSGVFSPEEPGRYRDLVDSLINFGDHNQVLADYRSYVDCQDKVDELYRHPEEWTTKSMINIANMGYFSSDRTIKEYAENIWHIDSVRL
;
A
#
# COMPACT_ATOMS: atom_id res chain seq x y z
N MET A 1 -10.59 -14.11 12.90
CA MET A 1 -9.36 -13.32 13.11
C MET A 1 -8.80 -12.96 11.74
N ILE A 2 -8.38 -11.71 11.52
CA ILE A 2 -7.89 -11.24 10.21
C ILE A 2 -6.35 -11.19 10.20
N ILE A 3 -5.75 -10.44 11.13
CA ILE A 3 -4.29 -10.16 11.13
C ILE A 3 -3.43 -11.44 11.13
N PRO A 4 -3.66 -12.44 12.02
CA PRO A 4 -2.82 -13.65 12.05
C PRO A 4 -3.07 -14.63 10.88
N ALA A 5 -4.04 -14.35 10.01
CA ALA A 5 -4.41 -15.20 8.90
C ALA A 5 -4.10 -14.55 7.53
N ALA A 6 -3.47 -13.37 7.53
CA ALA A 6 -3.15 -12.66 6.31
C ALA A 6 -1.81 -13.13 5.76
N ASP A 7 -1.79 -13.47 4.47
CA ASP A 7 -0.56 -13.75 3.72
C ASP A 7 0.04 -12.44 3.19
N LEU A 8 -0.80 -11.58 2.60
CA LEU A 8 -0.42 -10.31 2.00
C LEU A 8 -1.12 -9.14 2.70
N SER A 9 -0.38 -8.06 2.93
CA SER A 9 -0.83 -6.86 3.61
C SER A 9 -0.79 -5.67 2.65
N GLU A 10 -1.98 -5.22 2.24
CA GLU A 10 -2.20 -4.08 1.35
C GLU A 10 -2.02 -2.75 2.10
N GLN A 11 -0.97 -2.01 1.76
CA GLN A 11 -0.63 -0.70 2.34
C GLN A 11 -0.44 0.32 1.21
N ILE A 12 -1.55 0.59 0.51
CA ILE A 12 -1.59 1.16 -0.84
C ILE A 12 -2.05 2.63 -0.89
N SER A 13 -1.79 3.41 0.17
CA SER A 13 -2.08 4.85 0.15
C SER A 13 -1.30 5.54 -0.96
N LEU A 14 -1.82 6.66 -1.49
CA LEU A 14 -1.04 7.50 -2.40
C LEU A 14 0.21 8.00 -1.66
N ALA A 15 1.39 7.89 -2.27
CA ALA A 15 2.62 8.34 -1.65
C ALA A 15 2.56 9.81 -1.21
N GLY A 16 3.02 10.08 0.02
CA GLY A 16 2.96 11.40 0.66
C GLY A 16 1.64 11.69 1.39
N THR A 17 0.75 10.71 1.56
CA THR A 17 -0.54 10.93 2.26
C THR A 17 -0.64 10.21 3.61
N GLU A 18 0.08 9.11 3.80
CA GLU A 18 0.13 8.38 5.06
C GLU A 18 1.31 8.86 5.91
N ALA A 19 1.01 9.38 7.11
CA ALA A 19 2.06 9.85 8.03
C ALA A 19 2.84 8.70 8.68
N SER A 20 2.23 7.51 8.83
CA SER A 20 2.85 6.33 9.45
C SER A 20 2.10 5.05 9.06
N GLY A 21 1.01 4.74 9.76
CA GLY A 21 0.33 3.45 9.64
C GLY A 21 0.79 2.48 10.73
N THR A 22 -0.15 1.82 11.42
CA THR A 22 0.19 0.81 12.46
C THR A 22 -0.39 -0.57 12.15
N SER A 23 -1.29 -0.66 11.16
CA SER A 23 -1.79 -1.93 10.65
C SER A 23 -0.70 -2.70 9.92
N ASN A 24 0.08 -2.03 9.08
CA ASN A 24 1.25 -2.57 8.39
C ASN A 24 2.21 -3.27 9.37
N MET A 25 2.50 -2.64 10.52
CA MET A 25 3.36 -3.19 11.57
C MET A 25 2.78 -4.48 12.15
N LYS A 26 1.47 -4.51 12.42
CA LYS A 26 0.78 -5.68 12.98
C LYS A 26 0.78 -6.85 11.99
N PHE A 27 0.53 -6.57 10.72
CA PHE A 27 0.51 -7.58 9.67
C PHE A 27 1.89 -8.20 9.45
N ALA A 28 2.93 -7.38 9.28
CA ALA A 28 4.30 -7.88 9.11
C ALA A 28 4.81 -8.64 10.33
N LEU A 29 4.46 -8.20 11.55
CA LEU A 29 4.81 -8.94 12.77
C LEU A 29 4.11 -10.31 12.86
N ASN A 30 2.99 -10.48 12.15
CA ASN A 30 2.28 -11.77 12.05
C ASN A 30 2.64 -12.56 10.79
N GLY A 31 3.66 -12.13 10.03
CA GLY A 31 4.19 -12.87 8.89
C GLY A 31 3.54 -12.55 7.55
N ALA A 32 2.64 -11.58 7.48
CA ALA A 32 2.14 -11.11 6.20
C ALA A 32 3.23 -10.31 5.48
N LEU A 33 3.49 -10.58 4.20
CA LEU A 33 4.35 -9.73 3.38
C LEU A 33 3.58 -8.47 2.99
N THR A 34 4.25 -7.32 2.98
CA THR A 34 3.62 -6.05 2.60
C THR A 34 3.72 -5.85 1.08
N ILE A 35 2.60 -5.45 0.48
CA ILE A 35 2.56 -4.76 -0.82
C ILE A 35 2.10 -3.33 -0.57
N GLY A 36 2.87 -2.34 -1.02
CA GLY A 36 2.57 -0.96 -0.69
C GLY A 36 3.35 0.07 -1.48
N THR A 37 2.93 1.31 -1.33
CA THR A 37 3.65 2.47 -1.87
C THR A 37 4.80 2.87 -0.94
N LEU A 38 5.74 3.66 -1.46
CA LEU A 38 6.85 4.21 -0.69
C LEU A 38 6.37 5.39 0.18
N ASP A 39 5.53 5.09 1.18
CA ASP A 39 4.85 6.07 2.02
C ASP A 39 4.83 5.65 3.50
N GLY A 40 4.70 6.62 4.40
CA GLY A 40 4.59 6.39 5.84
C GLY A 40 5.60 5.38 6.41
N ALA A 41 5.11 4.44 7.22
CA ALA A 41 5.92 3.40 7.84
C ALA A 41 6.36 2.30 6.86
N ASN A 42 5.86 2.26 5.62
CA ASN A 42 6.40 1.33 4.62
C ASN A 42 7.86 1.68 4.28
N VAL A 43 8.24 2.97 4.34
CA VAL A 43 9.62 3.42 4.16
C VAL A 43 10.52 2.85 5.26
N GLU A 44 10.12 3.02 6.53
CA GLU A 44 10.85 2.46 7.68
C GLU A 44 10.90 0.93 7.60
N MET A 45 9.79 0.29 7.23
CA MET A 45 9.73 -1.17 7.09
C MET A 45 10.69 -1.66 6.01
N LEU A 46 10.74 -1.00 4.85
CA LEU A 46 11.69 -1.31 3.77
C LEU A 46 13.15 -1.28 4.27
N GLU A 47 13.51 -0.29 5.07
CA GLU A 47 14.86 -0.17 5.66
C GLU A 47 15.19 -1.34 6.61
N HIS A 48 14.20 -1.80 7.39
CA HIS A 48 14.38 -2.85 8.39
C HIS A 48 14.29 -4.27 7.82
N VAL A 49 13.36 -4.54 6.90
CA VAL A 49 13.14 -5.88 6.35
C VAL A 49 13.95 -6.14 5.09
N GLY A 50 14.44 -5.10 4.41
CA GLY A 50 15.19 -5.22 3.15
C GLY A 50 14.28 -5.24 1.92
N ALA A 51 14.75 -4.64 0.82
CA ALA A 51 13.98 -4.47 -0.42
C ALA A 51 13.56 -5.78 -1.09
N GLU A 52 14.25 -6.88 -0.79
CA GLU A 52 13.90 -8.21 -1.28
C GLU A 52 12.75 -8.87 -0.51
N ASN A 53 12.33 -8.32 0.63
CA ASN A 53 11.33 -8.91 1.53
C ASN A 53 10.04 -8.08 1.65
N ILE A 54 9.86 -7.08 0.78
CA ILE A 54 8.68 -6.22 0.69
C ILE A 54 8.40 -5.88 -0.78
N PHE A 55 7.13 -5.75 -1.14
CA PHE A 55 6.69 -5.44 -2.48
C PHE A 55 6.34 -3.95 -2.60
N ILE A 56 7.26 -3.14 -3.13
CA ILE A 56 7.04 -1.71 -3.34
C ILE A 56 6.62 -1.43 -4.79
N PHE A 57 5.57 -0.64 -4.96
CA PHE A 57 5.08 -0.16 -6.26
C PHE A 57 4.67 1.31 -6.20
N GLY A 58 4.22 1.83 -7.35
CA GLY A 58 3.67 3.19 -7.46
C GLY A 58 4.72 4.28 -7.57
N ASN A 59 4.23 5.49 -7.76
CA ASN A 59 5.06 6.71 -7.80
C ASN A 59 5.56 7.08 -6.40
N THR A 60 6.75 7.68 -6.31
CA THR A 60 7.21 8.31 -5.06
C THR A 60 6.41 9.59 -4.77
N ALA A 61 6.48 10.10 -3.53
CA ALA A 61 5.80 11.35 -3.17
C ALA A 61 6.23 12.53 -4.06
N GLU A 62 7.50 12.58 -4.47
CA GLU A 62 8.01 13.59 -5.41
C GLU A 62 7.43 13.42 -6.81
N GLU A 63 7.32 12.18 -7.30
CA GLU A 63 6.75 11.87 -8.61
C GLU A 63 5.24 12.17 -8.64
N VAL A 64 4.52 11.87 -7.56
CA VAL A 64 3.10 12.21 -7.37
C VAL A 64 2.90 13.73 -7.49
N GLU A 65 3.71 14.54 -6.79
CA GLU A 65 3.60 15.99 -6.87
C GLU A 65 4.06 16.53 -8.24
N ALA A 66 5.08 15.93 -8.85
CA ALA A 66 5.51 16.27 -10.20
C ALA A 66 4.41 16.02 -11.24
N LEU A 67 3.73 14.87 -11.19
CA LEU A 67 2.59 14.56 -12.05
C LEU A 67 1.45 15.57 -11.85
N ARG A 68 1.11 15.86 -10.60
CA ARG A 68 0.06 16.81 -10.25
C ARG A 68 0.36 18.21 -10.79
N SER A 69 1.55 18.72 -10.55
CA SER A 69 2.00 20.05 -11.01
C SER A 69 2.12 20.18 -12.53
N GLN A 70 2.37 19.08 -13.24
CA GLN A 70 2.41 19.04 -14.71
C GLN A 70 1.01 18.95 -15.35
N GLY A 71 -0.05 18.92 -14.56
CA GLY A 71 -1.42 18.82 -15.03
C GLY A 71 -1.81 17.39 -15.37
N TYR A 72 -1.67 16.49 -14.39
CA TYR A 72 -2.11 15.10 -14.44
C TYR A 72 -3.47 14.90 -15.14
N LYS A 73 -3.50 13.97 -16.10
CA LYS A 73 -4.69 13.64 -16.90
C LYS A 73 -5.02 12.15 -16.77
N PRO A 74 -5.92 11.77 -15.85
CA PRO A 74 -6.25 10.36 -15.59
C PRO A 74 -6.77 9.63 -16.84
N ARG A 75 -7.51 10.35 -17.69
CA ARG A 75 -8.04 9.84 -18.96
C ARG A 75 -6.97 9.27 -19.88
N GLU A 76 -5.77 9.82 -19.90
CA GLU A 76 -4.67 9.31 -20.74
C GLU A 76 -4.21 7.91 -20.26
N TYR A 77 -4.24 7.65 -18.94
CA TYR A 77 -3.95 6.33 -18.38
C TYR A 77 -5.06 5.33 -18.70
N TYR A 78 -6.32 5.76 -18.55
CA TYR A 78 -7.50 4.97 -18.92
C TYR A 78 -7.50 4.56 -20.40
N GLU A 79 -7.11 5.44 -21.33
CA GLU A 79 -7.12 5.16 -22.77
C GLU A 79 -5.91 4.34 -23.25
N LYS A 80 -4.77 4.41 -22.53
CA LYS A 80 -3.53 3.73 -22.90
C LYS A 80 -3.47 2.28 -22.44
N ASP A 81 -4.15 1.96 -21.34
CA ASP A 81 -4.11 0.63 -20.72
C ASP A 81 -5.41 -0.14 -21.02
N GLU A 82 -5.32 -1.18 -21.86
CA GLU A 82 -6.49 -1.94 -22.33
C GLU A 82 -7.25 -2.65 -21.20
N GLU A 83 -6.53 -3.15 -20.20
CA GLU A 83 -7.10 -3.86 -19.06
C GLU A 83 -7.83 -2.88 -18.14
N LEU A 84 -7.19 -1.76 -17.82
CA LEU A 84 -7.81 -0.68 -17.04
C LEU A 84 -9.06 -0.15 -17.74
N HIS A 85 -8.96 0.07 -19.04
CA HIS A 85 -10.08 0.51 -19.88
C HIS A 85 -11.26 -0.44 -19.74
N GLN A 86 -11.01 -1.74 -19.89
CA GLN A 86 -12.04 -2.77 -19.79
C GLN A 86 -12.67 -2.81 -18.39
N VAL A 87 -11.86 -2.82 -17.33
CA VAL A 87 -12.33 -2.89 -15.94
C VAL A 87 -13.24 -1.71 -15.61
N LEU A 88 -12.80 -0.48 -15.87
CA LEU A 88 -13.61 0.70 -15.56
C LEU A 88 -14.86 0.80 -16.46
N THR A 89 -14.79 0.35 -17.72
CA THR A 89 -15.96 0.25 -18.59
C THR A 89 -17.00 -0.72 -18.02
N GLN A 90 -16.58 -1.90 -17.53
CA GLN A 90 -17.49 -2.89 -16.94
C GLN A 90 -18.13 -2.38 -15.65
N ILE A 91 -17.35 -1.70 -14.80
CA ILE A 91 -17.86 -1.07 -13.58
C ILE A 91 -18.89 0.01 -13.92
N GLY A 92 -18.57 0.92 -14.84
CA GLY A 92 -19.42 2.06 -15.20
C GLY A 92 -20.66 1.72 -16.03
N SER A 93 -20.63 0.59 -16.77
CA SER A 93 -21.76 0.11 -17.58
C SER A 93 -22.76 -0.75 -16.80
N GLY A 94 -22.43 -1.12 -15.55
CA GLY A 94 -23.35 -1.86 -14.69
C GLY A 94 -23.24 -3.39 -14.79
N VAL A 95 -22.15 -3.93 -15.35
CA VAL A 95 -21.91 -5.39 -15.44
C VAL A 95 -22.03 -6.06 -14.07
N PHE A 96 -21.56 -5.37 -13.02
CA PHE A 96 -21.60 -5.87 -11.63
C PHE A 96 -22.85 -5.45 -10.84
N SER A 97 -23.72 -4.62 -11.41
CA SER A 97 -25.00 -4.21 -10.82
C SER A 97 -26.10 -4.13 -11.88
N PRO A 98 -26.54 -5.27 -12.46
CA PRO A 98 -27.49 -5.25 -13.58
C PRO A 98 -28.85 -4.62 -13.24
N GLU A 99 -29.27 -4.70 -11.97
CA GLU A 99 -30.51 -4.09 -11.47
C GLU A 99 -30.41 -2.56 -11.29
N GLU A 100 -29.18 -2.04 -11.14
CA GLU A 100 -28.91 -0.61 -11.00
C GLU A 100 -27.65 -0.23 -11.81
N PRO A 101 -27.72 -0.20 -13.16
CA PRO A 101 -26.54 -0.06 -14.00
C PRO A 101 -25.78 1.26 -13.83
N GLY A 102 -26.42 2.28 -13.26
CA GLY A 102 -25.82 3.58 -12.96
C GLY A 102 -25.06 3.64 -11.64
N ARG A 103 -25.13 2.61 -10.78
CA ARG A 103 -24.67 2.65 -9.37
C ARG A 103 -23.24 3.17 -9.20
N TYR A 104 -22.33 2.81 -10.11
CA TYR A 104 -20.90 3.12 -9.99
C TYR A 104 -20.42 4.20 -10.95
N ARG A 105 -21.32 4.89 -11.67
CA ARG A 105 -20.92 5.92 -12.64
C ARG A 105 -20.14 7.05 -12.00
N ASP A 106 -20.63 7.57 -10.86
CA ASP A 106 -19.96 8.67 -10.15
C ASP A 106 -18.55 8.29 -9.69
N LEU A 107 -18.33 7.03 -9.30
CA LEU A 107 -16.99 6.51 -8.97
C LEU A 107 -16.09 6.54 -10.21
N VAL A 108 -16.53 5.97 -11.33
CA VAL A 108 -15.75 5.91 -12.57
C VAL A 108 -15.48 7.32 -13.11
N ASP A 109 -16.46 8.22 -13.05
CA ASP A 109 -16.30 9.62 -13.45
C ASP A 109 -15.32 10.36 -12.52
N SER A 110 -15.31 10.07 -11.22
CA SER A 110 -14.32 10.65 -10.30
C SER A 110 -12.88 10.32 -10.68
N LEU A 111 -12.66 9.10 -11.20
CA LEU A 111 -11.37 8.63 -11.65
C LEU A 111 -11.02 9.19 -13.04
N ILE A 112 -11.91 9.09 -14.02
CA ILE A 112 -11.56 9.41 -15.41
C ILE A 112 -11.71 10.91 -15.72
N ASN A 113 -12.75 11.54 -15.16
CA ASN A 113 -13.24 12.86 -15.58
C ASN A 113 -12.98 13.97 -14.57
N PHE A 114 -12.91 13.67 -13.28
CA PHE A 114 -12.77 14.68 -12.22
C PHE A 114 -11.39 14.72 -11.57
N GLY A 115 -10.38 14.19 -12.28
CA GLY A 115 -8.98 14.44 -11.99
C GLY A 115 -8.30 13.43 -11.07
N ASP A 116 -8.99 12.37 -10.63
CA ASP A 116 -8.44 11.28 -9.80
C ASP A 116 -7.44 11.78 -8.75
N HIS A 117 -7.97 12.43 -7.72
CA HIS A 117 -7.14 13.14 -6.73
C HIS A 117 -6.04 12.25 -6.13
N ASN A 118 -6.34 10.97 -5.94
CA ASN A 118 -5.44 10.00 -5.34
C ASN A 118 -4.56 9.28 -6.36
N GLN A 119 -4.55 9.70 -7.62
CA GLN A 119 -3.74 9.14 -8.72
C GLN A 119 -3.83 7.61 -8.86
N VAL A 120 -5.00 7.04 -8.55
CA VAL A 120 -5.28 5.60 -8.67
C VAL A 120 -4.94 5.08 -10.05
N LEU A 121 -5.28 5.82 -11.11
CA LEU A 121 -5.02 5.40 -12.49
C LEU A 121 -3.53 5.51 -12.86
N ALA A 122 -2.77 6.37 -12.17
CA ALA A 122 -1.33 6.48 -12.39
C ALA A 122 -0.58 5.27 -11.82
N ASP A 123 -1.00 4.78 -10.65
CA ASP A 123 -0.36 3.65 -9.98
C ASP A 123 -0.89 2.28 -10.43
N TYR A 124 -2.07 2.22 -11.06
CA TYR A 124 -2.77 0.98 -11.43
C TYR A 124 -1.87 -0.07 -12.08
N ARG A 125 -1.16 0.27 -13.17
CA ARG A 125 -0.34 -0.72 -13.89
C ARG A 125 0.80 -1.23 -13.02
N SER A 126 1.48 -0.34 -12.30
CA SER A 126 2.56 -0.74 -11.40
C SER A 126 2.08 -1.63 -10.24
N TYR A 127 0.86 -1.40 -9.76
CA TYR A 127 0.22 -2.23 -8.74
C TYR A 127 -0.10 -3.64 -9.27
N VAL A 128 -0.71 -3.73 -10.45
CA VAL A 128 -1.02 -5.01 -11.11
C VAL A 128 0.27 -5.81 -11.36
N ASP A 129 1.29 -5.17 -11.95
CA ASP A 129 2.57 -5.82 -12.23
C ASP A 129 3.29 -6.26 -10.93
N CYS A 130 3.02 -5.59 -9.80
CA CYS A 130 3.55 -5.98 -8.50
C CYS A 130 2.78 -7.14 -7.88
N GLN A 131 1.45 -7.16 -8.03
CA GLN A 131 0.62 -8.31 -7.64
C GLN A 131 1.00 -9.58 -8.43
N ASP A 132 1.35 -9.46 -9.71
CA ASP A 132 1.85 -10.59 -10.49
C ASP A 132 3.15 -11.19 -9.89
N LYS A 133 4.03 -10.36 -9.35
CA LYS A 133 5.25 -10.82 -8.64
C LYS A 133 4.92 -11.48 -7.31
N VAL A 134 3.90 -10.99 -6.60
CA VAL A 134 3.38 -11.65 -5.39
C VAL A 134 2.90 -13.05 -5.75
N ASP A 135 2.08 -13.17 -6.79
CA ASP A 135 1.56 -14.45 -7.28
C ASP A 135 2.67 -15.42 -7.70
N GLU A 136 3.72 -14.91 -8.35
CA GLU A 136 4.90 -15.70 -8.71
C GLU A 136 5.60 -16.24 -7.45
N LEU A 137 5.92 -15.36 -6.49
CA LEU A 137 6.59 -15.77 -5.25
C LEU A 137 5.75 -16.72 -4.41
N TYR A 138 4.43 -16.50 -4.32
CA TYR A 138 3.54 -17.30 -3.49
C TYR A 138 3.51 -18.78 -3.92
N ARG A 139 3.85 -19.08 -5.18
CA ARG A 139 4.02 -20.45 -5.70
C ARG A 139 5.30 -21.14 -5.23
N HIS A 140 6.17 -20.43 -4.51
CA HIS A 140 7.40 -20.94 -3.90
C HIS A 140 7.30 -20.88 -2.36
N PRO A 141 6.62 -21.85 -1.71
CA PRO A 141 6.30 -21.75 -0.28
C PRO A 141 7.50 -21.61 0.64
N GLU A 142 8.63 -22.26 0.32
CA GLU A 142 9.86 -22.14 1.11
C GLU A 142 10.43 -20.72 1.05
N GLU A 143 10.41 -20.10 -0.13
CA GLU A 143 10.90 -18.73 -0.31
C GLU A 143 9.95 -17.72 0.35
N TRP A 144 8.64 -17.86 0.13
CA TRP A 144 7.62 -17.04 0.79
C TRP A 144 7.76 -17.09 2.32
N THR A 145 7.84 -18.30 2.88
CA THR A 145 7.98 -18.51 4.33
C THR A 145 9.29 -17.89 4.84
N THR A 146 10.38 -18.01 4.08
CA THR A 146 11.67 -17.39 4.44
C THR A 146 11.53 -15.87 4.55
N LYS A 147 10.95 -15.22 3.53
CA LYS A 147 10.72 -13.76 3.54
C LYS A 147 9.77 -13.32 4.66
N SER A 148 8.74 -14.11 4.94
CA SER A 148 7.81 -13.90 6.05
C SER A 148 8.53 -13.95 7.41
N MET A 149 9.37 -14.96 7.63
CA MET A 149 10.19 -15.08 8.84
C MET A 149 11.18 -13.91 8.99
N ILE A 150 11.77 -13.44 7.88
CA ILE A 150 12.66 -12.26 7.89
C ILE A 150 11.88 -11.01 8.31
N ASN A 151 10.65 -10.82 7.81
CA ASN A 151 9.79 -9.73 8.26
C ASN A 151 9.58 -9.81 9.78
N ILE A 152 9.05 -10.94 10.29
CA ILE A 152 8.80 -11.14 11.72
C ILE A 152 10.05 -10.83 12.57
N ALA A 153 11.22 -11.33 12.16
CA ALA A 153 12.47 -11.14 12.90
C ALA A 153 12.92 -9.68 12.97
N ASN A 154 12.59 -8.86 11.96
CA ASN A 154 13.01 -7.46 11.87
C ASN A 154 11.95 -6.45 12.33
N MET A 155 10.76 -6.90 12.74
CA MET A 155 9.69 -6.00 13.21
C MET A 155 9.88 -5.46 14.64
N GLY A 156 10.95 -5.84 15.35
CA GLY A 156 11.18 -5.42 16.75
C GLY A 156 11.29 -3.89 16.94
N TYR A 157 11.79 -3.17 15.93
CA TYR A 157 11.86 -1.70 15.94
C TYR A 157 10.49 -1.03 16.12
N PHE A 158 9.43 -1.66 15.60
CA PHE A 158 8.08 -1.13 15.60
C PHE A 158 7.30 -1.41 16.90
N SER A 159 7.97 -1.93 17.93
CA SER A 159 7.36 -2.08 19.26
C SER A 159 7.00 -0.71 19.86
N SER A 160 5.80 -0.61 20.42
CA SER A 160 5.39 0.58 21.17
C SER A 160 6.28 0.88 22.37
N ASP A 161 6.96 -0.14 22.93
CA ASP A 161 7.89 0.05 24.05
C ASP A 161 9.05 0.99 23.65
N ARG A 162 9.53 0.88 22.39
CA ARG A 162 10.53 1.82 21.85
C ARG A 162 9.94 3.22 21.79
N THR A 163 8.76 3.38 21.19
CA THR A 163 8.11 4.69 21.06
C THR A 163 7.89 5.34 22.42
N ILE A 164 7.38 4.60 23.42
CA ILE A 164 7.17 5.12 24.77
C ILE A 164 8.49 5.52 25.42
N LYS A 165 9.56 4.74 25.23
CA LYS A 165 10.88 5.09 25.73
C LYS A 165 11.41 6.40 25.12
N GLU A 166 11.28 6.57 23.80
CA GLU A 166 11.70 7.80 23.12
C GLU A 166 10.90 9.02 23.57
N TYR A 167 9.59 8.87 23.79
CA TYR A 167 8.76 9.95 24.36
C TYR A 167 9.17 10.28 25.80
N ALA A 168 9.44 9.27 26.62
CA ALA A 168 9.88 9.44 28.01
C ALA A 168 11.22 10.20 28.09
N GLU A 169 12.16 9.88 27.22
CA GLU A 169 13.50 10.49 27.20
C GLU A 169 13.48 11.90 26.59
N ASN A 170 12.84 12.06 25.41
CA ASN A 170 13.01 13.27 24.58
C ASN A 170 11.94 14.34 24.80
N ILE A 171 10.77 13.99 25.34
CA ILE A 171 9.63 14.91 25.46
C ILE A 171 9.18 15.05 26.92
N TRP A 172 8.92 13.93 27.60
CA TRP A 172 8.37 13.97 28.96
C TRP A 172 9.45 14.14 30.03
N HIS A 173 10.68 13.73 29.73
CA HIS A 173 11.83 13.75 30.64
C HIS A 173 11.53 13.02 31.96
N ILE A 174 11.05 11.78 31.87
CA ILE A 174 10.70 10.93 33.01
C ILE A 174 11.57 9.67 33.07
N ASP A 175 11.87 9.21 34.29
CA ASP A 175 12.63 7.99 34.56
C ASP A 175 11.73 6.83 34.99
N SER A 176 12.19 5.59 34.76
CA SER A 176 11.50 4.40 35.26
C SER A 176 11.51 4.36 36.78
N VAL A 177 10.34 4.17 37.39
CA VAL A 177 10.21 3.93 38.83
C VAL A 177 10.10 2.42 39.08
N ARG A 178 11.04 1.85 39.83
CA ARG A 178 10.87 0.51 40.40
C ARG A 178 10.05 0.62 41.69
N LEU A 179 8.91 -0.04 41.72
CA LEU A 179 8.12 -0.29 42.93
C LEU A 179 8.73 -1.43 43.75
#